data_AF-A0A6B0GUU9-F1
#
_entry.id   AF-A0A6B0GUU9-F1
#
_cell.length_a   1.000
_cell.length_b   1.000
_cell.length_c   1.000
_cell.angle_alpha   90.00
_cell.angle_beta   90.00
_cell.angle_gamma   90.00
#
_symmetry.space_group_name_H-M   'P 1'
#
loop_
_entity.id
_entity.type
_entity.pdbx_description
1 polymer ?
#
loop_
_entity_poly.entity_id
_entity_poly.type
_entity_poly.pdbx_seq_one_letter_code
_entity_poly.pdbx_strand_id
1 'polypeptide(L)'
;MSRPDKLSTSTPHELPEDLPESITVDVSMDEALCGDDPEDHDDEFVEKFVNWEAEIQTSSALNDLASSYVDEDDVGQATCLLWVDQAEVYPVCDGHYLAKKDGQWSGFTTHPNYHQLRERMERSVEEGRHCSFCYRERVKALRERIEDVVDVEVDVQR
;
A
#
# COMPACT_ATOMS: atom_id res chain seq x y z
N MET A 1 -36.02 -5.36 -16.47
CA MET A 1 -34.80 -5.53 -15.66
C MET A 1 -33.91 -4.32 -15.92
N SER A 2 -34.02 -3.29 -15.08
CA SER A 2 -33.26 -2.06 -15.23
C SER A 2 -31.80 -2.32 -14.84
N ARG A 3 -30.87 -1.97 -15.75
CA ARG A 3 -29.45 -1.90 -15.43
C ARG A 3 -29.24 -0.78 -14.41
N PRO A 4 -28.53 -0.98 -13.29
CA PRO A 4 -28.19 0.12 -12.42
C PRO A 4 -27.24 1.07 -13.15
N ASP A 5 -27.53 2.35 -12.98
CA ASP A 5 -26.85 3.47 -13.60
C ASP A 5 -25.37 3.54 -13.22
N LYS A 6 -24.57 3.74 -14.27
CA LYS A 6 -23.34 4.54 -14.37
C LYS A 6 -22.60 4.79 -13.05
N LEU A 7 -21.45 4.11 -12.96
CA LEU A 7 -20.21 4.56 -12.33
C LEU A 7 -20.23 6.08 -12.11
N SER A 8 -20.31 6.46 -10.84
CA SER A 8 -20.00 7.81 -10.40
C SER A 8 -18.60 8.12 -10.92
N THR A 9 -18.51 9.01 -11.91
CA THR A 9 -17.26 9.60 -12.34
C THR A 9 -16.81 10.50 -11.19
N SER A 10 -16.10 9.92 -10.23
CA SER A 10 -15.40 10.69 -9.20
C SER A 10 -14.57 11.73 -9.92
N THR A 11 -14.86 12.99 -9.63
CA THR A 11 -14.07 14.14 -10.05
C THR A 11 -12.59 13.80 -9.85
N PRO A 12 -11.69 14.05 -10.82
CA PRO A 12 -10.27 13.96 -10.55
C PRO A 12 -9.99 14.93 -9.41
N HIS A 13 -9.75 14.42 -8.21
CA HIS A 13 -9.38 15.26 -7.07
C HIS A 13 -8.12 16.00 -7.48
N GLU A 14 -8.11 17.31 -7.34
CA GLU A 14 -6.89 18.09 -7.55
C GLU A 14 -5.79 17.55 -6.63
N LEU A 15 -4.53 17.70 -7.03
CA LEU A 15 -3.41 17.35 -6.15
C LEU A 15 -3.51 18.16 -4.85
N PRO A 16 -3.13 17.60 -3.69
CA PRO A 16 -3.07 18.37 -2.45
C PRO A 16 -2.22 19.63 -2.62
N GLU A 17 -2.70 20.76 -2.11
CA GLU A 17 -2.04 22.07 -2.27
C GLU A 17 -0.74 22.18 -1.46
N ASP A 18 -0.55 21.31 -0.47
CA ASP A 18 0.53 21.32 0.50
C ASP A 18 1.56 20.21 0.28
N LEU A 19 1.63 19.63 -0.92
CA LEU A 19 2.66 18.67 -1.27
C LEU A 19 4.06 19.29 -1.14
N PRO A 20 5.05 18.57 -0.57
CA PRO A 20 6.43 19.02 -0.59
C PRO A 20 6.97 19.02 -2.02
N GLU A 21 7.84 19.96 -2.35
CA GLU A 21 8.54 19.97 -3.65
C GLU A 21 9.53 18.80 -3.77
N SER A 22 10.14 18.39 -2.65
CA SER A 22 11.03 17.23 -2.60
C SER A 22 11.00 16.50 -1.26
N ILE A 23 11.41 15.22 -1.28
CA ILE A 23 11.64 14.36 -0.13
C ILE A 23 13.09 13.87 -0.19
N THR A 24 13.81 13.96 0.93
CA THR A 24 15.12 13.31 1.08
C THR A 24 14.99 12.07 1.95
N VAL A 25 15.56 10.96 1.50
CA VAL A 25 15.60 9.69 2.23
C VAL A 25 17.06 9.30 2.43
N ASP A 26 17.50 9.29 3.69
CA ASP A 26 18.82 8.80 4.06
C ASP A 26 18.78 7.27 4.22
N VAL A 27 19.69 6.58 3.56
CA VAL A 27 19.83 5.12 3.60
C VAL A 27 21.27 4.77 3.94
N SER A 28 21.50 3.85 4.87
CA SER A 28 22.86 3.38 5.14
C SER A 28 23.34 2.40 4.06
N MET A 29 24.66 2.31 3.84
CA MET A 29 25.24 1.29 2.97
C MET A 29 24.89 -0.14 3.41
N ASP A 30 24.78 -0.39 4.72
CA ASP A 30 24.35 -1.66 5.29
C ASP A 30 22.92 -2.02 4.85
N GLU A 31 22.00 -1.05 4.92
CA GLU A 31 20.62 -1.23 4.44
C GLU A 31 20.59 -1.44 2.92
N ALA A 32 21.33 -0.63 2.16
CA ALA A 32 21.40 -0.72 0.70
C ALA A 32 21.94 -2.07 0.19
N LEU A 33 22.77 -2.73 0.99
CA LEU A 33 23.37 -4.03 0.66
C LEU A 33 22.75 -5.19 1.45
N CYS A 34 21.64 -4.98 2.16
CA CYS A 34 21.01 -6.01 3.01
C CYS A 34 21.97 -6.67 4.02
N GLY A 35 22.97 -5.91 4.50
CA GLY A 35 24.01 -6.36 5.42
C GLY A 35 25.23 -7.03 4.79
N ASP A 36 25.33 -7.07 3.45
CA ASP A 36 26.54 -7.53 2.76
C ASP A 36 27.64 -6.45 2.80
N ASP A 37 28.90 -6.87 2.94
CA ASP A 37 30.05 -5.97 2.99
C ASP A 37 30.39 -5.48 1.57
N PRO A 38 30.43 -4.15 1.30
CA PRO A 38 30.78 -3.63 -0.02
C PRO A 38 32.17 -4.07 -0.50
N GLU A 39 33.11 -4.39 0.39
CA GLU A 39 34.46 -4.82 0.03
C GLU A 39 34.51 -6.26 -0.55
N ASP A 40 33.46 -7.06 -0.32
CA ASP A 40 33.35 -8.42 -0.86
C ASP A 40 32.83 -8.46 -2.31
N HIS A 41 32.48 -7.30 -2.87
CA HIS A 41 31.83 -7.15 -4.16
C HIS A 41 32.57 -6.17 -5.09
N ASP A 42 32.31 -6.28 -6.39
CA ASP A 42 32.80 -5.29 -7.35
C ASP A 42 31.88 -4.05 -7.40
N ASP A 43 32.40 -2.96 -7.95
CA ASP A 43 31.69 -1.67 -8.00
C ASP A 43 30.36 -1.77 -8.77
N GLU A 44 30.27 -2.64 -9.80
CA GLU A 44 29.04 -2.83 -10.59
C GLU A 44 27.95 -3.50 -9.75
N PHE A 45 28.31 -4.51 -8.95
CA PHE A 45 27.39 -5.15 -8.02
C PHE A 45 26.88 -4.16 -6.97
N VAL A 46 27.78 -3.42 -6.33
CA VAL A 46 27.42 -2.45 -5.29
C VAL A 46 26.50 -1.36 -5.88
N GLU A 47 26.86 -0.79 -7.03
CA GLU A 47 26.04 0.22 -7.73
C GLU A 47 24.63 -0.31 -8.05
N LYS A 48 24.52 -1.56 -8.51
CA LYS A 48 23.23 -2.17 -8.82
C LYS A 48 22.34 -2.30 -7.59
N PHE A 49 22.88 -2.74 -6.46
CA PHE A 49 22.10 -2.89 -5.24
C PHE A 49 21.71 -1.53 -4.65
N VAL A 50 22.63 -0.57 -4.64
CA VAL A 50 22.35 0.81 -4.25
C VAL A 50 21.22 1.41 -5.09
N ASN A 51 21.25 1.24 -6.41
CA ASN A 51 20.19 1.72 -7.30
C ASN A 51 18.85 1.00 -7.03
N TRP A 52 18.88 -0.32 -6.79
CA TRP A 52 17.68 -1.07 -6.47
C TRP A 52 17.04 -0.61 -5.15
N GLU A 53 17.85 -0.40 -4.12
CA GLU A 53 17.37 0.13 -2.85
C GLU A 53 16.82 1.55 -3.01
N ALA A 54 17.51 2.41 -3.78
CA ALA A 54 17.01 3.75 -4.07
C ALA A 54 15.64 3.73 -4.77
N GLU A 55 15.39 2.80 -5.70
CA GLU A 55 14.07 2.62 -6.31
C GLU A 55 13.00 2.19 -5.29
N ILE A 56 13.34 1.27 -4.38
CA ILE A 56 12.45 0.81 -3.30
C ILE A 56 12.09 1.98 -2.39
N GLN A 57 13.09 2.74 -1.94
CA GLN A 57 12.93 3.85 -1.01
C GLN A 57 12.14 5.00 -1.64
N THR A 58 12.42 5.31 -2.91
CA THR A 58 11.63 6.26 -3.70
C THR A 58 10.16 5.83 -3.74
N SER A 59 9.89 4.57 -4.08
CA SER A 59 8.53 4.06 -4.15
C SER A 59 7.83 4.03 -2.78
N SER A 60 8.57 3.74 -1.70
CA SER A 60 8.05 3.76 -0.33
C SER A 60 7.68 5.17 0.10
N ALA A 61 8.59 6.14 -0.07
CA ALA A 61 8.36 7.54 0.28
C ALA A 61 7.15 8.12 -0.44
N LEU A 62 6.99 7.85 -1.74
CA LEU A 62 5.83 8.29 -2.51
C LEU A 62 4.53 7.59 -2.06
N ASN A 63 4.58 6.30 -1.69
CA ASN A 63 3.41 5.60 -1.14
C ASN A 63 3.00 6.17 0.23
N ASP A 64 3.96 6.42 1.11
CA ASP A 64 3.72 6.97 2.44
C ASP A 64 3.13 8.39 2.35
N LEU A 65 3.71 9.23 1.49
CA LEU A 65 3.19 10.56 1.19
C LEU A 65 1.76 10.46 0.61
N ALA A 66 1.53 9.61 -0.39
CA ALA A 66 0.19 9.42 -0.94
C ALA A 66 -0.79 8.94 0.15
N SER A 67 -0.37 8.04 1.03
CA SER A 67 -1.19 7.51 2.11
C SER A 67 -1.62 8.59 3.11
N SER A 68 -0.77 9.58 3.42
CA SER A 68 -1.11 10.68 4.32
C SER A 68 -2.10 11.68 3.71
N TYR A 69 -2.24 11.69 2.38
CA TYR A 69 -3.12 12.59 1.64
C TYR A 69 -4.39 11.93 1.11
N VAL A 70 -4.62 10.65 1.40
CA VAL A 70 -5.91 10.02 1.05
C VAL A 70 -7.02 10.65 1.90
N ASP A 71 -7.99 11.26 1.23
CA ASP A 71 -9.26 11.62 1.84
C ASP A 71 -10.03 10.34 2.18
N GLU A 72 -10.15 10.07 3.46
CA GLU A 72 -10.85 8.89 3.98
C GLU A 72 -12.35 8.92 3.70
N ASP A 73 -12.97 10.09 3.50
CA ASP A 73 -14.40 10.20 3.19
C ASP A 73 -14.71 9.68 1.77
N ASP A 74 -13.71 9.67 0.88
CA ASP A 74 -13.80 9.09 -0.46
C ASP A 74 -13.58 7.57 -0.48
N VAL A 75 -13.16 6.98 0.63
CA VAL A 75 -12.85 5.56 0.71
C VAL A 75 -14.10 4.80 1.12
N GLY A 76 -14.53 3.87 0.26
CA GLY A 76 -15.69 3.03 0.56
C GLY A 76 -15.49 2.21 1.84
N GLN A 77 -16.52 2.12 2.67
CA GLN A 77 -16.50 1.31 3.89
C GLN A 77 -16.45 -0.20 3.58
N ALA A 78 -15.82 -0.95 4.47
CA ALA A 78 -15.89 -2.40 4.44
C ALA A 78 -17.26 -2.89 4.92
N THR A 79 -17.76 -3.94 4.28
CA THR A 79 -19.02 -4.61 4.63
C THR A 79 -18.79 -6.06 5.03
N CYS A 80 -17.62 -6.62 4.70
CA CYS A 80 -17.29 -8.02 4.91
C CYS A 80 -15.79 -8.22 5.12
N LEU A 81 -15.43 -9.44 5.56
CA LEU A 81 -14.05 -9.88 5.71
C LEU A 81 -13.71 -10.87 4.59
N LEU A 82 -12.68 -10.56 3.82
CA LEU A 82 -12.04 -11.49 2.91
C LEU A 82 -10.90 -12.18 3.64
N TRP A 83 -11.04 -13.48 3.86
CA TRP A 83 -9.99 -14.31 4.42
C TRP A 83 -9.16 -14.94 3.30
N VAL A 84 -7.85 -14.90 3.43
CA VAL A 84 -6.92 -15.70 2.65
C VAL A 84 -6.27 -16.66 3.65
N ASP A 85 -6.66 -17.93 3.56
CA ASP A 85 -6.40 -18.93 4.60
C ASP A 85 -6.96 -18.51 5.99
N GLN A 86 -6.55 -19.19 7.06
CA GLN A 86 -6.79 -18.74 8.44
C GLN A 86 -5.69 -17.81 8.97
N ALA A 87 -4.86 -17.26 8.08
CA ALA A 87 -3.70 -16.43 8.41
C ALA A 87 -3.89 -14.95 8.09
N GLU A 88 -4.52 -14.65 6.96
CA GLU A 88 -4.67 -13.27 6.46
C GLU A 88 -6.13 -12.88 6.32
N VAL A 89 -6.42 -11.63 6.64
CA VAL A 89 -7.79 -11.10 6.65
C VAL A 89 -7.79 -9.64 6.22
N TYR A 90 -8.71 -9.33 5.31
CA TYR A 90 -8.87 -8.00 4.72
C TYR A 90 -10.32 -7.52 4.91
N PRO A 91 -10.56 -6.37 5.55
CA PRO A 91 -11.86 -5.72 5.54
C PRO A 91 -12.11 -5.15 4.13
N VAL A 92 -13.19 -5.59 3.47
CA VAL A 92 -13.49 -5.23 2.09
C VAL A 92 -14.95 -4.87 1.89
N CYS A 93 -15.25 -4.05 0.88
CA CYS A 93 -16.62 -3.79 0.45
C CYS A 93 -17.15 -4.96 -0.40
N ASP A 94 -18.47 -5.02 -0.58
CA ASP A 94 -19.13 -6.09 -1.36
C ASP A 94 -18.57 -6.22 -2.79
N GLY A 95 -18.24 -5.08 -3.43
CA GLY A 95 -17.69 -5.06 -4.78
C GLY A 95 -16.34 -5.79 -4.86
N HIS A 96 -15.41 -5.44 -3.97
CA HIS A 96 -14.09 -6.06 -3.90
C HIS A 96 -14.16 -7.51 -3.41
N TYR A 97 -15.06 -7.82 -2.47
CA TYR A 97 -15.30 -9.19 -2.04
C TYR A 97 -15.75 -10.07 -3.21
N LEU A 98 -16.77 -9.66 -3.96
CA LEU A 98 -17.27 -10.43 -5.10
C LEU A 98 -16.21 -10.63 -6.20
N ALA A 99 -15.33 -9.65 -6.40
CA ALA A 99 -14.24 -9.75 -7.37
C ALA A 99 -13.10 -10.68 -6.94
N LYS A 100 -12.94 -10.93 -5.63
CA LYS A 100 -11.78 -11.61 -5.05
C LYS A 100 -12.12 -12.86 -4.24
N LYS A 101 -13.40 -13.15 -4.02
CA LYS A 101 -13.88 -14.31 -3.26
C LYS A 101 -13.37 -15.65 -3.79
N ASP A 102 -13.10 -15.76 -5.10
CA ASP A 102 -12.56 -17.01 -5.67
C ASP A 102 -11.07 -17.18 -5.33
N GLY A 103 -10.39 -16.11 -4.93
CA GLY A 103 -9.06 -16.11 -4.33
C GLY A 103 -9.06 -16.37 -2.82
N GLN A 104 -10.24 -16.55 -2.21
CA GLN A 104 -10.36 -17.09 -0.85
C GLN A 104 -9.96 -18.57 -0.88
N TRP A 105 -8.66 -18.81 -0.87
CA TRP A 105 -8.11 -20.15 -0.78
C TRP A 105 -8.02 -20.58 0.68
N SER A 106 -8.44 -21.80 0.98
CA SER A 106 -8.20 -22.48 2.25
C SER A 106 -6.88 -23.25 2.17
N GLY A 107 -5.79 -22.62 2.59
CA GLY A 107 -4.53 -23.30 2.85
C GLY A 107 -4.55 -24.03 4.20
N PHE A 108 -3.35 -24.27 4.77
CA PHE A 108 -3.17 -24.88 6.10
C PHE A 108 -2.51 -23.91 7.09
N THR A 109 -2.32 -22.66 6.71
CA THR A 109 -1.66 -21.63 7.50
C THR A 109 -2.69 -20.98 8.41
N THR A 110 -2.54 -21.20 9.71
CA THR A 110 -3.42 -20.63 10.72
C THR A 110 -2.66 -19.60 11.54
N HIS A 111 -3.24 -18.41 11.70
CA HIS A 111 -2.74 -17.43 12.64
C HIS A 111 -2.82 -18.01 14.07
N PRO A 112 -1.75 -17.96 14.88
CA PRO A 112 -1.73 -18.57 16.22
C PRO A 112 -2.91 -18.17 17.12
N ASN A 113 -3.45 -16.97 16.90
CA ASN A 113 -4.60 -16.41 17.61
C ASN A 113 -5.81 -16.16 16.69
N TYR A 114 -6.09 -17.05 15.72
CA TYR A 114 -7.13 -16.89 14.71
C TYR A 114 -8.48 -16.40 15.26
N HIS A 115 -8.97 -17.00 16.35
CA HIS A 115 -10.27 -16.60 16.94
C HIS A 115 -10.28 -15.15 17.43
N GLN A 116 -9.22 -14.73 18.14
CA GLN A 116 -9.10 -13.35 18.64
C GLN A 116 -8.95 -12.36 17.47
N LEU A 117 -8.17 -12.73 16.45
CA LEU A 117 -8.02 -11.93 15.23
C LEU A 117 -9.37 -11.75 14.54
N ARG A 118 -10.14 -12.83 14.38
CA ARG A 118 -11.46 -12.80 13.76
C ARG A 118 -12.42 -11.86 14.48
N GLU A 119 -12.59 -12.01 15.79
CA GLU A 119 -13.47 -11.15 16.60
C GLU A 119 -13.06 -9.67 16.50
N ARG A 120 -11.74 -9.38 16.52
CA ARG A 120 -11.23 -8.01 16.36
C ARG A 120 -11.57 -7.43 14.99
N MET A 121 -11.43 -8.24 13.93
CA MET A 121 -11.69 -7.79 12.56
C MET A 121 -13.18 -7.60 12.30
N GLU A 122 -14.03 -8.49 12.80
CA GLU A 122 -15.49 -8.35 12.71
C GLU A 122 -15.93 -7.05 13.38
N ARG A 123 -15.44 -6.77 14.60
CA ARG A 123 -15.68 -5.49 15.29
C ARG A 123 -15.22 -4.28 14.48
N SER A 124 -14.05 -4.35 13.85
CA SER A 124 -13.54 -3.22 13.06
C SER A 124 -14.45 -2.89 11.86
N VAL A 125 -15.08 -3.89 11.25
CA VAL A 125 -16.06 -3.68 10.17
C VAL A 125 -17.33 -3.05 10.74
N GLU A 126 -17.81 -3.50 11.90
CA GLU A 126 -18.96 -2.89 12.59
C GLU A 126 -18.71 -1.43 13.00
N GLU A 127 -17.48 -1.09 13.34
CA GLU A 127 -17.03 0.28 13.68
C GLU A 127 -16.85 1.17 12.44
N GLY A 128 -17.10 0.66 11.23
CA GLY A 128 -17.05 1.44 10.00
C GLY A 128 -15.68 1.53 9.35
N ARG A 129 -14.81 0.52 9.56
CA ARG A 129 -13.48 0.48 8.92
C ARG A 129 -13.59 0.54 7.40
N HIS A 130 -12.69 1.30 6.79
CA HIS A 130 -12.55 1.41 5.34
C HIS A 130 -12.20 0.08 4.67
N CYS A 131 -12.67 -0.08 3.44
CA CYS A 131 -12.25 -1.19 2.58
C CYS A 131 -10.76 -1.05 2.24
N SER A 132 -9.97 -2.06 2.60
CA SER A 132 -8.53 -2.08 2.35
C SER A 132 -8.18 -1.95 0.86
N PHE A 133 -9.02 -2.45 -0.04
CA PHE A 133 -8.75 -2.41 -1.47
C PHE A 133 -9.14 -1.08 -2.11
N CYS A 134 -10.27 -0.49 -1.72
CA CYS A 134 -10.60 0.90 -2.06
C CYS A 134 -9.48 1.85 -1.61
N TYR A 135 -9.00 1.70 -0.37
CA TYR A 135 -7.92 2.51 0.17
C TYR A 135 -6.64 2.38 -0.66
N ARG A 136 -6.19 1.14 -0.93
CA ARG A 136 -4.98 0.88 -1.74
C ARG A 136 -5.10 1.43 -3.16
N GLU A 137 -6.25 1.31 -3.80
CA GLU A 137 -6.49 1.88 -5.14
C GLU A 137 -6.40 3.41 -5.09
N ARG A 138 -6.89 4.04 -4.02
CA ARG A 138 -6.81 5.49 -3.83
C ARG A 138 -5.39 5.96 -3.58
N VAL A 139 -4.63 5.28 -2.71
CA VAL A 139 -3.20 5.53 -2.50
C VAL A 139 -2.45 5.40 -3.81
N LYS A 140 -2.66 4.33 -4.57
CA LYS A 140 -1.99 4.10 -5.85
C LYS A 140 -2.28 5.23 -6.85
N ALA A 141 -3.54 5.59 -7.03
CA ALA A 141 -3.94 6.64 -7.95
C ALA A 141 -3.41 8.03 -7.53
N LEU A 142 -3.23 8.27 -6.23
CA LEU A 142 -2.63 9.50 -5.73
C LEU A 142 -1.10 9.48 -5.89
N ARG A 143 -0.44 8.38 -5.55
CA ARG A 143 1.00 8.16 -5.78
C ARG A 143 1.37 8.42 -7.23
N GLU A 144 0.66 7.82 -8.18
CA GLU A 144 0.92 8.00 -9.63
C GLU A 144 0.88 9.48 -10.07
N ARG A 145 0.15 10.33 -9.35
CA ARG A 145 0.08 11.77 -9.65
C ARG A 145 1.11 12.59 -8.87
N ILE A 146 1.46 12.16 -7.66
CA ILE A 146 2.52 12.77 -6.83
C ILE A 146 3.89 12.54 -7.48
N GLU A 147 4.11 11.35 -8.06
CA GLU A 147 5.34 10.95 -8.74
C GLU A 147 5.75 11.91 -9.88
N ASP A 148 4.79 12.62 -10.48
CA ASP A 148 5.06 13.61 -11.54
C ASP A 148 5.49 15.00 -11.02
N VAL A 149 5.33 15.28 -9.72
CA VAL A 149 5.49 16.63 -9.16
C VAL A 149 6.38 16.71 -7.92
N VAL A 150 6.66 15.59 -7.26
CA VAL A 150 7.53 15.53 -6.07
C VAL A 150 8.83 14.81 -6.44
N ASP A 151 9.95 15.48 -6.25
CA ASP A 151 11.28 14.88 -6.43
C ASP A 151 11.65 14.07 -5.17
N VAL A 152 12.18 12.85 -5.35
CA VAL A 152 12.68 12.05 -4.23
C VAL A 152 14.16 11.82 -4.40
N GLU A 153 14.94 12.38 -3.50
CA GLU A 153 16.39 12.21 -3.43
C GLU A 153 16.71 11.14 -2.39
N VAL A 154 17.35 10.05 -2.82
CA VAL A 154 17.86 9.02 -1.90
C VAL A 154 19.36 9.19 -1.75
N ASP A 155 19.81 9.50 -0.53
CA ASP A 155 21.24 9.64 -0.20
C ASP A 155 21.73 8.38 0.52
N VAL A 156 22.65 7.66 -0.10
CA VAL A 156 23.25 6.45 0.49
C VAL A 156 24.53 6.82 1.24
N GLN A 157 24.44 6.79 2.57
CA GLN A 157 25.51 7.14 3.48
C GLN A 157 26.47 5.96 3.68
N ARG A 158 27.77 6.24 3.58
CA ARG A 158 28.86 5.28 3.83
C ARG A 158 29.24 5.19 5.30
#